data_AF-A0A812Q6X9-F1
#
_entry.id   AF-A0A812Q6X9-F1
#
_cell.length_a   1.000
_cell.length_b   1.000
_cell.length_c   1.000
_cell.angle_alpha   90.00
_cell.angle_beta   90.00
_cell.angle_gamma   90.00
#
_symmetry.space_group_name_H-M   'P 1'
#
loop_
_entity.id
_entity.type
_entity.pdbx_description
1 polymer ?
#
loop_
_entity_poly.entity_id
_entity_poly.type
_entity_poly.pdbx_seq_one_letter_code
_entity_poly.pdbx_strand_id
1 'polypeptide(L)'
;MVLLIYIYLAVHLPMPNCKGYDYERLRLDEESDKQSEEESDREDPRNSGLLLDVDKRDPALVLAAVLYWVVMPVALVTLGFGATCAGGAPNVAFIVYGGCFAIHFACIFWAMTGSLKEKVHDTPMLLSCFFLAALEHFDMASDALFTGTSAACSDEITDLWLKSWNDVPGCGFLVPVLSKLGFSGVALTMFVTNAYLPQLLVVLAFVAPFVALVFVTLVILWAALGCWVGLPAMLAVFALLIRSGFGHWQMGELQRGALCEDSLLALYVGAEIVKLPDCPGLGGAEGRALFILGTKLVLENLLQLWLQSSYLSLSYDRMDTSARWQAMASIAVGVCVAGGKGLKIAAVAVPAGIRNAEDIVRQRQIYWLLVGAIGVFMMLAGFGCLAWVVAKVVFIFRCDSHVWNLSTGCVSPEM
;
A
#
# COMPACT_ATOMS: atom_id res chain seq x y z
N MET A 1 -7.27 -6.32 15.91
CA MET A 1 -7.92 -5.31 15.02
C MET A 1 -7.67 -5.62 13.56
N VAL A 2 -6.40 -5.69 13.12
CA VAL A 2 -6.02 -6.17 11.77
C VAL A 2 -6.71 -7.49 11.42
N LEU A 3 -6.67 -8.49 12.33
CA LEU A 3 -7.42 -9.75 12.20
C LEU A 3 -8.96 -9.60 12.03
N LEU A 4 -9.58 -8.59 12.65
CA LEU A 4 -11.04 -8.38 12.54
C LEU A 4 -11.42 -7.75 11.20
N ILE A 5 -10.61 -6.83 10.71
CA ILE A 5 -10.75 -6.27 9.36
C ILE A 5 -10.57 -7.39 8.33
N TYR A 6 -9.62 -8.31 8.57
CA TYR A 6 -9.44 -9.51 7.75
C TYR A 6 -10.62 -10.45 7.76
N ILE A 7 -11.17 -10.81 8.93
CA ILE A 7 -12.35 -11.66 9.02
C ILE A 7 -13.51 -11.00 8.25
N TYR A 8 -13.67 -9.69 8.37
CA TYR A 8 -14.70 -8.96 7.64
C TYR A 8 -14.52 -9.03 6.12
N LEU A 9 -13.29 -8.83 5.62
CA LEU A 9 -13.00 -8.91 4.17
C LEU A 9 -13.05 -10.34 3.64
N ALA A 10 -12.54 -11.31 4.39
CA ALA A 10 -12.53 -12.73 4.00
C ALA A 10 -13.93 -13.35 4.01
N VAL A 11 -14.81 -12.91 4.91
CA VAL A 11 -16.22 -13.35 4.94
C VAL A 11 -17.03 -12.73 3.79
N HIS A 12 -16.66 -11.54 3.32
CA HIS A 12 -17.40 -10.83 2.27
C HIS A 12 -16.77 -10.87 0.87
N LEU A 13 -15.58 -11.43 0.71
CA LEU A 13 -15.08 -11.89 -0.58
C LEU A 13 -15.67 -13.29 -0.78
N PRO A 14 -16.77 -13.47 -1.56
CA PRO A 14 -17.24 -14.81 -1.85
C PRO A 14 -16.08 -15.55 -2.52
N MET A 15 -15.58 -16.61 -1.88
CA MET A 15 -14.70 -17.55 -2.58
C MET A 15 -15.58 -18.18 -3.67
N PRO A 16 -15.18 -18.13 -4.95
CA PRO A 16 -15.94 -18.81 -5.99
C PRO A 16 -16.11 -20.27 -5.56
N ASN A 17 -17.35 -20.74 -5.57
CA ASN A 17 -17.67 -22.08 -5.12
C ASN A 17 -16.90 -23.07 -6.02
N CYS A 18 -15.96 -23.85 -5.47
CA CYS A 18 -15.07 -24.74 -6.24
C CYS A 18 -15.79 -25.87 -7.03
N LYS A 19 -17.12 -25.83 -7.13
CA LYS A 19 -17.87 -26.66 -8.05
C LYS A 19 -17.64 -26.13 -9.46
N GLY A 20 -16.54 -26.61 -10.06
CA GLY A 20 -16.23 -26.61 -11.49
C GLY A 20 -16.76 -25.41 -12.27
N TYR A 21 -15.87 -24.46 -12.53
CA TYR A 21 -16.02 -23.58 -13.68
C TYR A 21 -16.23 -24.45 -14.91
N ASP A 22 -17.49 -24.60 -15.31
CA ASP A 22 -17.84 -25.30 -16.53
C ASP A 22 -17.61 -24.30 -17.67
N TYR A 23 -16.33 -24.15 -18.04
CA TYR A 23 -15.91 -23.31 -19.16
C TYR A 23 -16.62 -23.72 -20.45
N GLU A 24 -17.04 -24.99 -20.58
CA GLU A 24 -17.90 -25.43 -21.67
C GLU A 24 -19.27 -24.77 -21.62
N ARG A 25 -19.84 -24.51 -20.43
CA ARG A 25 -21.16 -23.88 -20.30
C ARG A 25 -21.16 -22.41 -20.69
N LEU A 26 -20.13 -21.64 -20.31
CA LEU A 26 -19.96 -20.25 -20.75
C LEU A 26 -19.74 -20.15 -22.28
N ARG A 27 -19.02 -21.12 -22.84
CA ARG A 27 -18.81 -21.21 -24.28
C ARG A 27 -20.11 -21.59 -25.02
N LEU A 28 -20.90 -22.50 -24.44
CA LEU A 28 -22.22 -22.85 -24.95
C LEU A 28 -23.20 -21.68 -24.86
N ASP A 29 -23.14 -20.86 -23.81
CA ASP A 29 -23.97 -19.67 -23.66
C ASP A 29 -23.56 -18.56 -24.67
N GLU A 30 -22.26 -18.37 -24.94
CA GLU A 30 -21.80 -17.46 -26.02
C GLU A 30 -22.16 -17.95 -27.42
N GLU A 31 -22.14 -19.27 -27.66
CA GLU A 31 -22.58 -19.87 -28.92
C GLU A 31 -24.12 -19.82 -29.06
N SER A 32 -24.84 -19.93 -27.94
CA SER A 32 -26.30 -19.77 -27.84
C SER A 32 -26.74 -18.32 -28.10
N ASP A 33 -26.06 -17.32 -27.53
CA ASP A 33 -26.38 -15.91 -27.73
C ASP A 33 -26.14 -15.47 -29.19
N LYS A 34 -25.14 -16.06 -29.86
CA LYS A 34 -24.93 -15.88 -31.30
C LYS A 34 -26.01 -16.55 -32.15
N GLN A 35 -26.65 -17.60 -31.66
CA GLN A 35 -27.79 -18.22 -32.33
C GLN A 35 -29.12 -17.50 -32.03
N SER A 36 -29.29 -16.93 -30.84
CA SER A 36 -30.51 -16.22 -30.46
C SER A 36 -30.60 -14.81 -31.07
N GLU A 37 -29.47 -14.18 -31.43
CA GLU A 37 -29.45 -12.95 -32.25
C GLU A 37 -30.03 -13.16 -33.66
N GLU A 38 -30.05 -14.40 -34.19
CA GLU A 38 -30.71 -14.71 -35.47
C GLU A 38 -32.23 -14.97 -35.32
N GLU A 39 -32.75 -15.14 -34.10
CA GLU A 39 -34.16 -15.51 -33.85
C GLU A 39 -34.99 -14.44 -33.10
N SER A 40 -34.36 -13.35 -32.64
CA SER A 40 -34.96 -12.33 -31.76
C SER A 40 -35.69 -11.19 -32.50
N ASP A 41 -36.79 -11.51 -33.19
CA ASP A 41 -37.81 -10.52 -33.58
C ASP A 41 -39.16 -10.75 -32.86
N ARG A 42 -39.23 -11.76 -31.97
CA ARG A 42 -40.44 -12.08 -31.20
C ARG A 42 -40.09 -12.69 -29.85
N GLU A 43 -39.81 -11.87 -28.84
CA GLU A 43 -39.92 -12.39 -27.46
C GLU A 43 -40.38 -11.36 -26.44
N ASP A 44 -41.21 -11.87 -25.54
CA ASP A 44 -42.14 -11.19 -24.62
C ASP A 44 -41.38 -10.72 -23.34
N PRO A 45 -41.45 -9.44 -22.93
CA PRO A 45 -40.56 -8.85 -21.92
C PRO A 45 -40.82 -9.26 -20.45
N ARG A 46 -41.38 -10.45 -20.18
CA ARG A 46 -41.87 -10.81 -18.84
C ARG A 46 -41.12 -11.88 -18.06
N ASN A 47 -40.00 -12.40 -18.57
CA ASN A 47 -39.25 -13.44 -17.86
C ASN A 47 -37.77 -13.07 -17.71
N SER A 48 -37.49 -11.91 -17.10
CA SER A 48 -36.18 -11.63 -16.50
C SER A 48 -36.04 -12.48 -15.23
N GLY A 49 -35.84 -13.79 -15.45
CA GLY A 49 -35.41 -14.72 -14.41
C GLY A 49 -34.19 -14.12 -13.72
N LEU A 50 -34.20 -14.17 -12.39
CA LEU A 50 -33.11 -13.76 -11.53
C LEU A 50 -31.88 -14.62 -11.85
N LEU A 51 -31.15 -14.23 -12.89
CA LEU A 51 -29.91 -14.87 -13.32
C LEU A 51 -28.94 -14.67 -12.17
N LEU A 52 -28.70 -15.75 -11.42
CA LEU A 52 -27.67 -15.78 -10.40
C LEU A 52 -26.35 -15.55 -11.14
N ASP A 53 -25.87 -14.31 -11.06
CA ASP A 53 -24.63 -13.88 -11.70
C ASP A 53 -23.50 -14.71 -11.09
N VAL A 54 -23.08 -15.73 -11.83
CA VAL A 54 -21.98 -16.60 -11.41
C VAL A 54 -20.74 -15.76 -11.49
N ASP A 55 -20.17 -15.51 -10.32
CA ASP A 55 -18.95 -14.75 -10.13
C ASP A 55 -17.84 -15.25 -11.08
N LYS A 56 -17.50 -14.44 -12.10
CA LYS A 56 -16.60 -14.82 -13.22
C LYS A 56 -15.10 -14.66 -12.91
N ARG A 57 -14.74 -14.37 -11.66
CA ARG A 57 -13.36 -14.02 -11.28
C ARG A 57 -12.40 -15.20 -11.38
N ASP A 58 -11.21 -14.94 -11.91
CA ASP A 58 -10.12 -15.92 -11.91
C ASP A 58 -9.74 -16.26 -10.44
N PRO A 59 -9.92 -17.52 -9.99
CA PRO A 59 -9.58 -17.92 -8.63
C PRO A 59 -8.09 -17.71 -8.31
N ALA A 60 -7.20 -17.71 -9.32
CA ALA A 60 -5.79 -17.41 -9.13
C ALA A 60 -5.58 -15.95 -8.69
N LEU A 61 -6.29 -14.98 -9.28
CA LEU A 61 -6.19 -13.58 -8.86
C LEU A 61 -6.72 -13.36 -7.44
N VAL A 62 -7.81 -14.04 -7.07
CA VAL A 62 -8.35 -13.99 -5.71
C VAL A 62 -7.35 -14.55 -4.71
N LEU A 63 -6.74 -15.71 -5.00
CA LEU A 63 -5.71 -16.30 -4.15
C LEU A 63 -4.47 -15.40 -4.03
N ALA A 64 -4.01 -14.83 -5.14
CA ALA A 64 -2.92 -13.86 -5.16
C ALA A 64 -3.23 -12.65 -4.26
N ALA A 65 -4.43 -12.08 -4.37
CA ALA A 65 -4.86 -10.98 -3.51
C ALA A 65 -4.84 -11.37 -2.03
N VAL A 66 -5.34 -12.56 -1.68
CA VAL A 66 -5.33 -13.04 -0.29
C VAL A 66 -3.91 -13.26 0.22
N LEU A 67 -3.02 -13.84 -0.59
CA LEU A 67 -1.63 -14.05 -0.20
C LEU A 67 -0.92 -12.72 0.06
N TYR A 68 -1.01 -11.79 -0.89
CA TYR A 68 -0.33 -10.50 -0.81
C TYR A 68 -0.87 -9.62 0.30
N TRP A 69 -2.19 -9.53 0.45
CA TRP A 69 -2.80 -8.61 1.39
C TRP A 69 -3.05 -9.17 2.77
N VAL A 70 -3.07 -10.50 2.94
CA VAL A 70 -3.44 -11.13 4.21
C VAL A 70 -2.30 -11.97 4.75
N VAL A 71 -1.96 -13.02 4.02
CA VAL A 71 -1.10 -14.07 4.55
C VAL A 71 0.32 -13.55 4.76
N MET A 72 0.88 -12.87 3.76
CA MET A 72 2.25 -12.38 3.81
C MET A 72 2.48 -11.30 4.88
N PRO A 73 1.70 -10.21 4.96
CA PRO A 73 1.92 -9.18 5.98
C PRO A 73 1.76 -9.73 7.40
N VAL A 74 0.75 -10.56 7.65
CA VAL A 74 0.53 -11.16 8.98
C VAL A 74 1.68 -12.10 9.35
N ALA A 75 2.09 -12.97 8.43
CA ALA A 75 3.21 -13.88 8.68
C ALA A 75 4.50 -13.11 8.94
N LEU A 76 4.80 -12.08 8.15
CA LEU A 76 6.02 -11.28 8.26
C LEU A 76 6.08 -10.45 9.54
N VAL A 77 4.98 -9.77 9.92
CA VAL A 77 4.90 -9.07 11.20
C VAL A 77 5.09 -10.06 12.36
N THR A 78 4.42 -11.22 12.31
CA THR A 78 4.51 -12.22 13.38
C THR A 78 5.92 -12.81 13.51
N LEU A 79 6.53 -13.21 12.39
CA LEU A 79 7.89 -13.76 12.37
C LEU A 79 8.95 -12.69 12.66
N GLY A 80 8.66 -11.43 12.31
CA GLY A 80 9.51 -10.28 12.61
C GLY A 80 9.73 -10.08 14.11
N PHE A 81 8.78 -10.45 14.98
CA PHE A 81 8.98 -10.40 16.44
C PHE A 81 10.03 -11.40 16.95
N GLY A 82 10.49 -12.33 16.12
CA GLY A 82 11.66 -13.17 16.39
C GLY A 82 13.00 -12.48 16.07
N ALA A 83 13.00 -11.21 15.66
CA ALA A 83 14.20 -10.44 15.40
C ALA A 83 15.01 -10.18 16.68
N THR A 84 16.29 -9.93 16.50
CA THR A 84 17.19 -9.42 17.56
C THR A 84 17.82 -8.12 17.09
N CYS A 85 18.20 -7.22 18.00
CA CYS A 85 18.79 -5.96 17.57
C CYS A 85 20.11 -6.16 16.81
N ALA A 86 20.96 -7.09 17.27
CA ALA A 86 22.22 -7.44 16.61
C ALA A 86 22.01 -8.19 15.29
N GLY A 87 21.16 -9.21 15.27
CA GLY A 87 21.00 -10.12 14.14
C GLY A 87 20.01 -9.67 13.06
N GLY A 88 19.17 -8.68 13.36
CA GLY A 88 18.12 -8.21 12.44
C GLY A 88 16.97 -9.21 12.32
N ALA A 89 16.33 -9.25 11.15
CA ALA A 89 15.19 -10.12 10.89
C ALA A 89 15.63 -11.60 10.80
N PRO A 90 14.84 -12.54 11.36
CA PRO A 90 15.24 -13.94 11.37
C PRO A 90 15.11 -14.56 9.97
N ASN A 91 16.05 -15.43 9.60
CA ASN A 91 16.09 -16.09 8.27
C ASN A 91 14.79 -16.83 7.91
N VAL A 92 14.09 -17.40 8.91
CA VAL A 92 12.80 -18.07 8.71
C VAL A 92 11.76 -17.16 8.07
N ALA A 93 11.77 -15.86 8.39
CA ALA A 93 10.84 -14.91 7.81
C ALA A 93 11.06 -14.73 6.30
N PHE A 94 12.32 -14.64 5.86
CA PHE A 94 12.66 -14.56 4.44
C PHE A 94 12.32 -15.85 3.68
N ILE A 95 12.49 -17.02 4.31
CA ILE A 95 12.11 -18.32 3.71
C ILE A 95 10.60 -18.41 3.51
N VAL A 96 9.81 -18.10 4.55
CA VAL A 96 8.35 -18.10 4.48
C VAL A 96 7.86 -17.10 3.44
N TYR A 97 8.42 -15.89 3.45
CA TYR A 97 8.13 -14.88 2.45
C TYR A 97 8.42 -15.35 1.03
N GLY A 98 9.62 -15.91 0.78
CA GLY A 98 9.99 -16.40 -0.55
C GLY A 98 9.05 -17.48 -1.07
N GLY A 99 8.58 -18.38 -0.20
CA GLY A 99 7.56 -19.38 -0.54
C GLY A 99 6.23 -18.75 -0.93
N CYS A 100 5.68 -17.86 -0.10
CA CYS A 100 4.43 -17.15 -0.39
C CYS A 100 4.54 -16.28 -1.65
N PHE A 101 5.66 -15.58 -1.83
CA PHE A 101 5.95 -14.75 -2.99
C PHE A 101 5.96 -15.57 -4.28
N ALA A 102 6.60 -16.74 -4.29
CA ALA A 102 6.62 -17.62 -5.46
C ALA A 102 5.21 -18.11 -5.84
N ILE A 103 4.39 -18.51 -4.85
CA ILE A 103 3.01 -18.93 -5.09
C ILE A 103 2.18 -17.75 -5.65
N HIS A 104 2.31 -16.57 -5.03
CA HIS A 104 1.63 -15.36 -5.48
C HIS A 104 1.96 -15.01 -6.94
N PHE A 105 3.24 -14.99 -7.29
CA PHE A 105 3.67 -14.70 -8.66
C PHE A 105 3.23 -15.78 -9.66
N ALA A 106 3.21 -17.05 -9.25
CA ALA A 106 2.66 -18.11 -10.08
C ALA A 106 1.17 -17.91 -10.36
N CYS A 107 0.40 -17.45 -9.36
CA CYS A 107 -1.02 -17.11 -9.54
C CYS A 107 -1.23 -15.92 -10.48
N ILE A 108 -0.45 -14.84 -10.32
CA ILE A 108 -0.53 -13.69 -11.24
C ILE A 108 -0.12 -14.11 -12.66
N PHE A 109 0.97 -14.86 -12.80
CA PHE A 109 1.42 -15.35 -14.10
C PHE A 109 0.34 -16.21 -14.78
N TRP A 110 -0.28 -17.13 -14.03
CA TRP A 110 -1.37 -17.97 -14.53
C TRP A 110 -2.53 -17.12 -15.06
N ALA A 111 -3.00 -16.15 -14.26
CA ALA A 111 -4.05 -15.24 -14.67
C ALA A 111 -3.68 -14.40 -15.90
N MET A 112 -2.40 -13.99 -16.00
CA MET A 112 -1.92 -13.26 -17.17
C MET A 112 -1.82 -14.09 -18.45
N THR A 113 -1.54 -15.39 -18.32
CA THR A 113 -1.60 -16.32 -19.46
C THR A 113 -3.02 -16.75 -19.82
N GLY A 114 -3.96 -16.60 -18.88
CA GLY A 114 -5.38 -16.91 -19.01
C GLY A 114 -6.22 -15.67 -19.31
N SER A 115 -6.98 -15.20 -18.32
CA SER A 115 -8.01 -14.16 -18.50
C SER A 115 -7.49 -12.81 -18.99
N LEU A 116 -6.20 -12.49 -18.78
CA LEU A 116 -5.62 -11.20 -19.20
C LEU A 116 -4.78 -11.29 -20.49
N LYS A 117 -4.67 -12.46 -21.14
CA LYS A 117 -3.78 -12.67 -22.28
C LYS A 117 -4.00 -11.69 -23.42
N GLU A 118 -5.25 -11.37 -23.73
CA GLU A 118 -5.62 -10.46 -24.83
C GLU A 118 -5.26 -9.00 -24.56
N LYS A 119 -5.04 -8.64 -23.29
CA LYS A 119 -4.70 -7.26 -22.89
C LYS A 119 -3.19 -7.01 -22.84
N VAL A 120 -2.37 -8.06 -22.95
CA VAL A 120 -0.92 -8.01 -22.74
C VAL A 120 -0.19 -8.56 -23.97
N HIS A 121 -0.02 -7.72 -25.00
CA HIS A 121 0.69 -8.11 -26.22
C HIS A 121 2.19 -7.76 -26.23
N ASP A 122 2.67 -6.94 -25.29
CA ASP A 122 4.03 -6.40 -25.31
C ASP A 122 4.93 -7.04 -24.23
N THR A 123 5.77 -8.00 -24.64
CA THR A 123 6.66 -8.76 -23.74
C THR A 123 7.64 -7.90 -22.93
N PRO A 124 8.39 -6.92 -23.49
CA PRO A 124 9.27 -6.07 -22.69
C PRO A 124 8.53 -5.22 -21.66
N MET A 125 7.35 -4.71 -22.00
CA MET A 125 6.49 -4.01 -21.04
C MET A 125 6.09 -4.94 -19.90
N LEU A 126 5.66 -6.18 -20.22
CA LEU A 126 5.31 -7.18 -19.22
C LEU A 126 6.49 -7.50 -18.27
N LEU A 127 7.70 -7.68 -18.80
CA LEU A 127 8.89 -7.95 -17.98
C LEU A 127 9.21 -6.79 -17.03
N SER A 128 9.19 -5.55 -17.53
CA SER A 128 9.40 -4.35 -16.71
C SER A 128 8.36 -4.25 -15.60
N CYS A 129 7.11 -4.58 -15.92
CA CYS A 129 5.99 -4.55 -15.00
C CYS A 129 6.10 -5.63 -13.91
N PHE A 130 6.50 -6.84 -14.26
CA PHE A 130 6.82 -7.89 -13.29
C PHE A 130 7.93 -7.48 -12.34
N PHE A 131 8.98 -6.85 -12.86
CA PHE A 131 10.09 -6.36 -12.03
C PHE A 131 9.62 -5.31 -11.02
N LEU A 132 8.79 -4.34 -11.46
CA LEU A 132 8.21 -3.34 -10.56
C LEU A 132 7.29 -3.98 -9.51
N ALA A 133 6.44 -4.93 -9.91
CA ALA A 133 5.60 -5.67 -8.97
C ALA A 133 6.45 -6.42 -7.92
N ALA A 134 7.56 -7.04 -8.34
CA ALA A 134 8.47 -7.71 -7.42
C ALA A 134 9.12 -6.74 -6.44
N LEU A 135 9.53 -5.55 -6.91
CA LEU A 135 10.05 -4.50 -6.04
C LEU A 135 9.01 -4.01 -5.02
N GLU A 136 7.76 -3.78 -5.42
CA GLU A 136 6.68 -3.41 -4.49
C GLU A 136 6.44 -4.49 -3.43
N HIS A 137 6.53 -5.77 -3.82
CA HIS A 137 6.46 -6.87 -2.89
C HIS A 137 7.61 -6.90 -1.89
N PHE A 138 8.84 -6.61 -2.33
CA PHE A 138 9.99 -6.56 -1.45
C PHE A 138 9.89 -5.37 -0.49
N ASP A 139 9.41 -4.23 -0.96
CA ASP A 139 9.17 -3.03 -0.16
C ASP A 139 8.15 -3.31 0.96
N MET A 140 6.95 -3.81 0.60
CA MET A 140 5.92 -4.20 1.57
C MET A 140 6.45 -5.22 2.59
N ALA A 141 7.20 -6.22 2.12
CA ALA A 141 7.73 -7.25 2.99
C ALA A 141 8.77 -6.70 3.97
N SER A 142 9.62 -5.79 3.48
CA SER A 142 10.62 -5.12 4.28
C SER A 142 9.99 -4.21 5.35
N ASP A 143 8.91 -3.51 5.01
CA ASP A 143 8.13 -2.70 5.96
C ASP A 143 7.44 -3.55 7.03
N ALA A 144 6.88 -4.69 6.63
CA ALA A 144 6.26 -5.61 7.58
C ALA A 144 7.30 -6.18 8.57
N LEU A 145 8.46 -6.63 8.07
CA LEU A 145 9.57 -7.11 8.91
C LEU A 145 10.21 -6.01 9.76
N PHE A 146 10.21 -4.78 9.26
CA PHE A 146 10.73 -3.62 9.98
C PHE A 146 10.00 -3.40 11.31
N THR A 147 8.70 -3.67 11.39
CA THR A 147 7.95 -3.56 12.66
C THR A 147 8.49 -4.48 13.76
N GLY A 148 8.92 -5.68 13.41
CA GLY A 148 9.49 -6.64 14.34
C GLY A 148 10.96 -6.36 14.70
N THR A 149 11.77 -6.00 13.70
CA THR A 149 13.18 -5.61 13.93
C THR A 149 13.32 -4.32 14.75
N SER A 150 12.44 -3.35 14.53
CA SER A 150 12.38 -2.13 15.35
C SER A 150 11.92 -2.42 16.78
N ALA A 151 11.02 -3.38 17.00
CA ALA A 151 10.66 -3.86 18.34
C ALA A 151 11.86 -4.43 19.10
N ALA A 152 12.70 -5.21 18.42
CA ALA A 152 13.88 -5.82 19.04
C ALA A 152 14.94 -4.82 19.51
N CYS A 153 15.02 -3.62 18.92
CA CYS A 153 15.93 -2.55 19.35
C CYS A 153 15.24 -1.43 20.15
N SER A 154 13.92 -1.49 20.33
CA SER A 154 13.12 -0.33 20.74
C SER A 154 13.59 0.28 22.05
N ASP A 155 13.90 -0.56 23.05
CA ASP A 155 14.32 -0.11 24.38
C ASP A 155 15.65 0.64 24.34
N GLU A 156 16.53 0.31 23.39
CA GLU A 156 17.86 0.90 23.27
C GLU A 156 17.85 2.25 22.53
N ILE A 157 16.91 2.43 21.60
CA ILE A 157 16.87 3.59 20.70
C ILE A 157 15.80 4.62 21.05
N THR A 158 14.80 4.26 21.87
CA THR A 158 13.66 5.13 22.15
C THR A 158 14.10 6.44 22.81
N ASP A 159 15.01 6.41 23.78
CA ASP A 159 15.44 7.64 24.48
C ASP A 159 16.16 8.61 23.53
N LEU A 160 17.05 8.09 22.68
CA LEU A 160 17.74 8.88 21.65
C LEU A 160 16.75 9.48 20.65
N TRP A 161 15.75 8.70 20.27
CA TRP A 161 14.69 9.15 19.39
C TRP A 161 13.82 10.23 20.02
N LEU A 162 13.38 10.06 21.27
CA LEU A 162 12.58 11.06 22.00
C LEU A 162 13.35 12.37 22.17
N LYS A 163 14.66 12.29 22.45
CA LYS A 163 15.53 13.46 22.50
C LYS A 163 15.55 14.20 21.17
N SER A 164 15.67 13.48 20.05
CA SER A 164 15.63 14.10 18.72
C SER A 164 14.33 14.86 18.46
N TRP A 165 13.19 14.37 18.96
CA TRP A 165 11.90 15.07 18.88
C TRP A 165 11.82 16.29 19.79
N ASN A 166 12.42 16.23 20.97
CA ASN A 166 12.46 17.35 21.90
C ASN A 166 13.31 18.51 21.37
N ASP A 167 14.35 18.20 20.61
CA ASP A 167 15.24 19.18 19.97
C ASP A 167 14.58 19.90 18.78
N VAL A 168 13.51 19.35 18.20
CA VAL A 168 12.77 20.00 17.11
C VAL A 168 11.84 21.08 17.68
N PRO A 169 12.02 22.37 17.29
CA PRO A 169 11.21 23.46 17.81
C PRO A 169 9.71 23.22 17.62
N GLY A 170 8.97 23.25 18.73
CA GLY A 170 7.53 23.05 18.73
C GLY A 170 7.06 21.60 18.70
N CYS A 171 7.94 20.59 18.63
CA CYS A 171 7.54 19.18 18.65
C CYS A 171 7.59 18.51 20.04
N GLY A 172 8.10 19.20 21.06
CA GLY A 172 8.18 18.66 22.44
C GLY A 172 6.84 18.17 23.02
N PHE A 173 5.69 18.68 22.54
CA PHE A 173 4.37 18.22 22.99
C PHE A 173 4.05 16.77 22.58
N LEU A 174 4.74 16.22 21.57
CA LEU A 174 4.56 14.84 21.14
C LEU A 174 5.32 13.84 22.03
N VAL A 175 6.38 14.28 22.72
CA VAL A 175 7.27 13.40 23.51
C VAL A 175 6.52 12.52 24.53
N PRO A 176 5.53 13.01 25.30
CA PRO A 176 4.79 12.17 26.25
C PRO A 176 3.97 11.05 25.60
N VAL A 177 3.54 11.26 24.35
CA VAL A 177 2.80 10.26 23.58
C VAL A 177 3.79 9.26 22.97
N LEU A 178 4.87 9.77 22.37
CA LEU A 178 5.91 8.95 21.76
C LEU A 178 6.63 8.07 22.79
N SER A 179 6.81 8.55 24.02
CA SER A 179 7.44 7.76 25.09
C SER A 179 6.59 6.57 25.54
N LYS A 180 5.25 6.71 25.49
CA LYS A 180 4.34 5.60 25.77
C LYS A 180 4.27 4.58 24.63
N LEU A 181 4.40 5.03 23.38
CA LEU A 181 4.42 4.15 22.21
C LEU A 181 5.77 3.45 22.04
N GLY A 182 6.86 4.13 22.42
CA GLY A 182 8.22 3.73 22.02
C GLY A 182 8.42 3.84 20.51
N PHE A 183 9.66 3.64 20.07
CA PHE A 183 9.97 3.66 18.64
C PHE A 183 9.20 2.59 17.86
N SER A 184 9.16 1.36 18.39
CA SER A 184 8.50 0.23 17.75
C SER A 184 6.97 0.37 17.66
N GLY A 185 6.32 0.92 18.69
CA GLY A 185 4.89 1.20 18.64
C GLY A 185 4.54 2.20 17.55
N VAL A 186 5.40 3.20 17.32
CA VAL A 186 5.24 4.12 16.18
C VAL A 186 5.50 3.43 14.85
N ALA A 187 6.52 2.58 14.74
CA ALA A 187 6.78 1.82 13.51
C ALA A 187 5.61 0.92 13.12
N LEU A 188 5.08 0.15 14.07
CA LEU A 188 3.90 -0.67 13.86
C LEU A 188 2.67 0.17 13.51
N THR A 189 2.46 1.29 14.20
CA THR A 189 1.33 2.19 13.92
C THR A 189 1.42 2.73 12.50
N MET A 190 2.58 3.25 12.10
CA MET A 190 2.79 3.78 10.75
C MET A 190 2.64 2.70 9.69
N PHE A 191 3.09 1.47 9.94
CA PHE A 191 2.88 0.35 9.02
C PHE A 191 1.39 0.08 8.82
N VAL A 192 0.64 -0.05 9.91
CA VAL A 192 -0.80 -0.31 9.85
C VAL A 192 -1.56 0.86 9.22
N THR A 193 -1.22 2.12 9.53
CA THR A 193 -1.96 3.29 9.01
C THR A 193 -1.63 3.67 7.60
N ASN A 194 -0.39 3.48 7.19
CA ASN A 194 0.14 4.11 5.99
C ASN A 194 0.44 3.12 4.88
N ALA A 195 0.89 1.91 5.22
CA ALA A 195 0.99 0.84 4.24
C ALA A 195 -0.34 0.10 4.16
N TYR A 196 -0.83 -0.41 5.29
CA TYR A 196 -1.91 -1.39 5.27
C TYR A 196 -3.31 -0.78 5.07
N LEU A 197 -3.66 0.28 5.80
CA LEU A 197 -5.00 0.86 5.77
C LEU A 197 -5.37 1.50 4.42
N PRO A 198 -4.50 2.27 3.72
CA PRO A 198 -4.85 2.86 2.43
C PRO A 198 -5.14 1.81 1.36
N GLN A 199 -4.48 0.65 1.45
CA GLN A 199 -4.70 -0.50 0.58
C GLN A 199 -6.05 -1.19 0.82
N LEU A 200 -6.69 -0.96 1.97
CA LEU A 200 -8.06 -1.38 2.23
C LEU A 200 -9.10 -0.35 1.78
N LEU A 201 -8.69 0.92 1.69
CA LEU A 201 -9.56 2.05 1.40
C LEU A 201 -9.61 2.43 -0.09
N VAL A 202 -9.14 1.58 -1.00
CA VAL A 202 -8.78 1.82 -2.43
C VAL A 202 -9.75 2.69 -3.26
N VAL A 203 -11.00 2.81 -2.85
CA VAL A 203 -11.98 3.70 -3.49
C VAL A 203 -11.74 5.19 -3.20
N LEU A 204 -11.08 5.51 -2.08
CA LEU A 204 -11.03 6.85 -1.51
C LEU A 204 -9.60 7.30 -1.20
N ALA A 205 -8.69 7.18 -2.16
CA ALA A 205 -7.31 7.63 -1.96
C ALA A 205 -7.18 9.08 -1.47
N PHE A 206 -8.14 9.96 -1.79
CA PHE A 206 -8.18 11.33 -1.27
C PHE A 206 -8.62 11.43 0.19
N VAL A 207 -9.39 10.47 0.71
CA VAL A 207 -9.82 10.41 2.12
C VAL A 207 -8.81 9.64 2.98
N ALA A 208 -7.99 8.78 2.38
CA ALA A 208 -7.01 7.97 3.08
C ALA A 208 -6.11 8.75 4.06
N PRO A 209 -5.61 9.98 3.75
CA PRO A 209 -4.88 10.77 4.74
C PRO A 209 -5.70 11.14 5.98
N PHE A 210 -7.00 11.43 5.82
CA PHE A 210 -7.90 11.72 6.94
C PHE A 210 -8.18 10.47 7.76
N VAL A 211 -8.38 9.32 7.11
CA VAL A 211 -8.57 8.06 7.83
C VAL A 211 -7.30 7.64 8.57
N ALA A 212 -6.13 7.81 7.95
CA ALA A 212 -4.83 7.60 8.60
C ALA A 212 -4.68 8.54 9.81
N LEU A 213 -5.04 9.82 9.69
CA LEU A 213 -5.01 10.78 10.80
C LEU A 213 -5.95 10.39 11.95
N VAL A 214 -7.19 9.99 11.63
CA VAL A 214 -8.15 9.50 12.61
C VAL A 214 -7.59 8.28 13.32
N PHE A 215 -7.00 7.34 12.58
CA PHE A 215 -6.38 6.17 13.16
C PHE A 215 -5.20 6.50 14.06
N VAL A 216 -4.28 7.36 13.61
CA VAL A 216 -3.15 7.81 14.44
C VAL A 216 -3.69 8.46 15.71
N THR A 217 -4.70 9.30 15.62
CA THR A 217 -5.35 9.92 16.80
C THR A 217 -5.93 8.87 17.75
N LEU A 218 -6.58 7.85 17.20
CA LEU A 218 -7.12 6.73 17.97
C LEU A 218 -6.03 5.92 18.67
N VAL A 219 -4.90 5.68 18.02
CA VAL A 219 -3.74 5.03 18.63
C VAL A 219 -3.10 5.90 19.70
N ILE A 220 -3.00 7.21 19.48
CA ILE A 220 -2.52 8.17 20.49
C ILE A 220 -3.43 8.15 21.71
N LEU A 221 -4.76 8.15 21.52
CA LEU A 221 -5.73 8.02 22.60
C LEU A 221 -5.59 6.68 23.32
N TRP A 222 -5.31 5.59 22.59
CA TRP A 222 -5.08 4.28 23.18
C TRP A 222 -3.81 4.22 24.01
N ALA A 223 -2.70 4.75 23.51
CA ALA A 223 -1.47 4.90 24.27
C ALA A 223 -1.68 5.80 25.50
N ALA A 224 -2.46 6.88 25.37
CA ALA A 224 -2.70 7.82 26.45
C ALA A 224 -3.57 7.23 27.57
N LEU A 225 -4.64 6.52 27.23
CA LEU A 225 -5.68 6.03 28.15
C LEU A 225 -5.48 4.55 28.57
N GLY A 226 -4.51 3.87 27.98
CA GLY A 226 -4.21 2.46 28.25
C GLY A 226 -5.13 1.48 27.50
N CYS A 227 -4.78 0.19 27.59
CA CYS A 227 -5.42 -0.85 26.77
C CYS A 227 -6.90 -1.03 27.06
N TRP A 228 -7.31 -0.90 28.32
CA TRP A 228 -8.68 -1.13 28.76
C TRP A 228 -9.69 -0.09 28.26
N VAL A 229 -9.24 1.13 27.95
CA VAL A 229 -10.12 2.20 27.47
C VAL A 229 -9.93 2.41 25.98
N GLY A 230 -8.68 2.50 25.53
CA GLY A 230 -8.39 2.83 24.16
C GLY A 230 -8.76 1.72 23.18
N LEU A 231 -8.47 0.44 23.48
CA LEU A 231 -8.77 -0.64 22.55
C LEU A 231 -10.29 -0.78 22.32
N PRO A 232 -11.15 -0.79 23.35
CA PRO A 232 -12.60 -0.75 23.14
C PRO A 232 -13.07 0.48 22.36
N ALA A 233 -12.52 1.67 22.64
CA ALA A 233 -12.88 2.88 21.90
C ALA A 233 -12.50 2.79 20.41
N MET A 234 -11.30 2.29 20.10
CA MET A 234 -10.88 2.03 18.72
C MET A 234 -11.80 1.02 18.03
N LEU A 235 -12.08 -0.12 18.67
CA LEU A 235 -12.97 -1.13 18.14
C LEU A 235 -14.40 -0.60 17.92
N ALA A 236 -14.89 0.25 18.82
CA ALA A 236 -16.19 0.90 18.68
C ALA A 236 -16.21 1.86 17.47
N VAL A 237 -15.19 2.70 17.29
CA VAL A 237 -15.10 3.60 16.13
C VAL A 237 -15.03 2.81 14.82
N PHE A 238 -14.24 1.73 14.77
CA PHE A 238 -14.19 0.84 13.61
C PHE A 238 -15.53 0.16 13.33
N ALA A 239 -16.18 -0.38 14.36
CA ALA A 239 -17.49 -1.02 14.21
C ALA A 239 -18.55 -0.02 13.72
N LEU A 240 -18.52 1.22 14.22
CA LEU A 240 -19.40 2.30 13.77
C LEU A 240 -19.09 2.69 12.32
N LEU A 241 -17.82 2.79 11.93
CA LEU A 241 -17.42 3.11 10.56
C LEU A 241 -17.87 2.03 9.58
N ILE A 242 -17.67 0.75 9.91
CA ILE A 242 -18.12 -0.40 9.09
C ILE A 242 -19.66 -0.40 8.94
N ARG A 243 -20.39 -0.13 10.03
CA ARG A 243 -21.87 -0.10 10.02
C ARG A 243 -22.46 1.21 9.48
N SER A 244 -21.64 2.24 9.29
CA SER A 244 -22.12 3.54 8.79
C SER A 244 -22.51 3.45 7.32
N GLY A 245 -23.34 4.40 6.86
CA GLY A 245 -23.64 4.54 5.43
C GLY A 245 -22.38 4.73 4.57
N PHE A 246 -21.34 5.34 5.13
CA PHE A 246 -20.04 5.47 4.48
C PHE A 246 -19.34 4.12 4.29
N GLY A 247 -19.32 3.26 5.31
CA GLY A 247 -18.75 1.92 5.22
C GLY A 247 -19.47 1.04 4.20
N HIS A 248 -20.81 1.07 4.19
CA HIS A 248 -21.61 0.38 3.18
C HIS A 248 -21.37 0.90 1.76
N TRP A 249 -21.32 2.23 1.60
CA TRP A 249 -21.02 2.84 0.29
C TRP A 249 -19.62 2.45 -0.20
N GLN A 250 -18.61 2.55 0.66
CA GLN A 250 -17.24 2.17 0.33
C GLN A 250 -17.15 0.70 -0.06
N MET A 251 -17.82 -0.21 0.67
CA MET A 251 -17.86 -1.62 0.32
C MET A 251 -18.58 -1.84 -1.01
N GLY A 252 -19.67 -1.11 -1.27
CA GLY A 252 -20.36 -1.17 -2.56
C GLY A 252 -19.52 -0.69 -3.74
N GLU A 253 -18.70 0.33 -3.55
CA GLU A 253 -17.73 0.79 -4.56
C GLU A 253 -16.53 -0.16 -4.70
N LEU A 254 -16.08 -0.78 -3.60
CA LEU A 254 -15.04 -1.81 -3.65
C LEU A 254 -15.57 -3.02 -4.42
N GLN A 255 -16.81 -3.42 -4.16
CA GLN A 255 -17.48 -4.48 -4.89
C GLN A 255 -17.63 -4.11 -6.37
N ARG A 256 -18.17 -2.93 -6.69
CA ARG A 256 -18.34 -2.48 -8.08
C ARG A 256 -17.01 -2.27 -8.83
N GLY A 257 -15.97 -1.80 -8.15
CA GLY A 257 -14.67 -1.53 -8.77
C GLY A 257 -13.78 -2.76 -8.82
N ALA A 258 -13.52 -3.39 -7.68
CA ALA A 258 -12.58 -4.51 -7.59
C ALA A 258 -13.16 -5.84 -8.09
N LEU A 259 -14.49 -6.03 -8.05
CA LEU A 259 -15.11 -7.31 -8.43
C LEU A 259 -15.66 -7.34 -9.85
N CYS A 260 -15.89 -6.19 -10.50
CA CYS A 260 -16.44 -6.16 -11.85
C CYS A 260 -15.37 -6.17 -12.95
N GLU A 261 -14.09 -5.87 -12.65
CA GLU A 261 -13.03 -5.83 -13.66
C GLU A 261 -11.71 -6.46 -13.16
N ASP A 262 -11.26 -7.52 -13.85
CA ASP A 262 -9.95 -8.15 -13.61
C ASP A 262 -8.79 -7.17 -13.72
N SER A 263 -8.91 -6.12 -14.54
CA SER A 263 -7.91 -5.04 -14.65
C SER A 263 -7.76 -4.22 -13.38
N LEU A 264 -8.87 -3.96 -12.70
CA LEU A 264 -8.85 -3.31 -11.40
C LEU A 264 -8.29 -4.27 -10.37
N LEU A 265 -8.76 -5.53 -10.33
CA LEU A 265 -8.22 -6.57 -9.42
C LEU A 265 -6.69 -6.76 -9.59
N ALA A 266 -6.17 -6.66 -10.82
CA ALA A 266 -4.74 -6.67 -11.09
C ALA A 266 -4.00 -5.51 -10.38
N LEU A 267 -4.54 -4.29 -10.41
CA LEU A 267 -4.00 -3.15 -9.64
C LEU A 267 -4.01 -3.43 -8.13
N TYR A 268 -4.99 -4.20 -7.62
CA TYR A 268 -5.01 -4.63 -6.22
C TYR A 268 -3.94 -5.67 -5.91
N VAL A 269 -3.55 -6.57 -6.79
CA VAL A 269 -2.54 -7.60 -6.46
C VAL A 269 -1.09 -7.14 -6.63
N GLY A 270 -0.85 -5.83 -6.72
CA GLY A 270 0.46 -5.25 -7.02
C GLY A 270 0.83 -5.33 -8.51
N ALA A 271 -0.09 -5.78 -9.36
CA ALA A 271 0.08 -5.77 -10.80
C ALA A 271 -0.44 -4.44 -11.38
N GLU A 272 0.24 -3.33 -11.06
CA GLU A 272 -0.01 -2.00 -11.65
C GLU A 272 0.34 -1.90 -13.17
N ILE A 273 0.29 -3.05 -13.86
CA ILE A 273 0.71 -3.33 -15.23
C ILE A 273 -0.32 -2.84 -16.24
N VAL A 274 -1.59 -2.75 -15.83
CA VAL A 274 -2.68 -2.44 -16.73
C VAL A 274 -2.69 -0.93 -16.97
N LYS A 275 -2.22 -0.52 -18.16
CA LYS A 275 -2.55 0.81 -18.70
C LYS A 275 -4.06 0.97 -18.52
N LEU A 276 -4.45 1.96 -17.74
CA LEU A 276 -5.85 2.35 -17.68
C LEU A 276 -6.25 2.63 -19.13
N PRO A 277 -7.27 1.94 -19.66
CA PRO A 277 -7.71 2.20 -21.03
C PRO A 277 -7.98 3.70 -21.16
N ASP A 278 -7.50 4.29 -22.27
CA ASP A 278 -7.80 5.67 -22.65
C ASP A 278 -9.30 5.78 -22.91
N CYS A 279 -10.12 5.81 -21.85
CA CYS A 279 -11.56 5.94 -21.94
C CYS A 279 -11.88 7.40 -22.27
N PRO A 280 -12.27 7.72 -23.52
CA PRO A 280 -12.53 9.09 -23.92
C PRO A 280 -13.79 9.54 -23.18
N GLY A 281 -13.64 10.51 -22.27
CA GLY A 281 -14.75 11.08 -21.49
C GLY A 281 -14.67 10.88 -19.98
N LEU A 282 -13.75 10.04 -19.48
CA LEU A 282 -13.57 9.82 -18.04
C LEU A 282 -12.29 10.51 -17.54
N GLY A 283 -12.20 11.84 -17.66
CA GLY A 283 -11.12 12.61 -17.01
C GLY A 283 -10.95 12.25 -15.52
N GLY A 284 -12.02 11.82 -14.84
CA GLY A 284 -11.96 11.34 -13.46
C GLY A 284 -11.09 10.11 -13.20
N ALA A 285 -10.86 9.22 -14.18
CA ALA A 285 -10.08 8.00 -13.98
C ALA A 285 -8.57 8.30 -13.82
N GLU A 286 -8.02 9.17 -14.66
CA GLU A 286 -6.61 9.61 -14.56
C GLU A 286 -6.37 10.35 -13.25
N GLY A 287 -7.28 11.25 -12.86
CA GLY A 287 -7.23 11.94 -11.57
C GLY A 287 -7.23 10.95 -10.39
N ARG A 288 -8.11 9.95 -10.42
CA ARG A 288 -8.18 8.92 -9.37
C ARG A 288 -6.87 8.12 -9.26
N ALA A 289 -6.29 7.72 -10.38
CA ALA A 289 -5.04 6.97 -10.41
C ALA A 289 -3.88 7.81 -9.84
N LEU A 290 -3.78 9.09 -10.21
CA LEU A 290 -2.81 10.02 -9.66
C LEU A 290 -2.95 10.17 -8.13
N PHE A 291 -4.18 10.29 -7.63
CA PHE A 291 -4.41 10.34 -6.17
C PHE A 291 -4.03 9.04 -5.48
N ILE A 292 -4.37 7.87 -6.04
CA ILE A 292 -3.97 6.57 -5.48
C ILE A 292 -2.44 6.46 -5.41
N LEU A 293 -1.76 6.72 -6.52
CA LEU A 293 -0.29 6.66 -6.60
C LEU A 293 0.36 7.69 -5.67
N GLY A 294 -0.15 8.92 -5.63
CA GLY A 294 0.36 9.98 -4.76
C GLY A 294 0.20 9.66 -3.29
N THR A 295 -0.97 9.17 -2.88
CA THR A 295 -1.22 8.74 -1.50
C THR A 295 -0.34 7.56 -1.12
N LYS A 296 -0.20 6.55 -1.99
CA LYS A 296 0.74 5.43 -1.76
C LYS A 296 2.16 5.95 -1.62
N LEU A 297 2.64 6.77 -2.55
CA LEU A 297 4.00 7.33 -2.49
C LEU A 297 4.25 8.01 -1.15
N VAL A 298 3.35 8.90 -0.71
CA VAL A 298 3.54 9.68 0.51
C VAL A 298 3.40 8.82 1.77
N LEU A 299 2.28 8.10 1.89
CA LEU A 299 1.96 7.36 3.11
C LEU A 299 2.76 6.06 3.19
N GLU A 300 2.68 5.21 2.18
CA GLU A 300 3.29 3.88 2.17
C GLU A 300 4.82 4.01 2.11
N ASN A 301 5.36 4.73 1.13
CA ASN A 301 6.81 4.69 0.88
C ASN A 301 7.60 5.73 1.67
N LEU A 302 7.28 7.02 1.55
CA LEU A 302 8.15 8.08 2.09
C LEU A 302 8.21 8.07 3.62
N LEU A 303 7.06 7.91 4.28
CA LEU A 303 7.02 7.87 5.73
C LEU A 303 7.71 6.63 6.30
N GLN A 304 7.56 5.47 5.66
CA GLN A 304 8.28 4.25 6.07
C GLN A 304 9.77 4.37 5.84
N LEU A 305 10.21 4.84 4.67
CA LEU A 305 11.62 5.07 4.37
C LEU A 305 12.27 6.06 5.36
N TRP A 306 11.56 7.12 5.70
CA TRP A 306 12.03 8.06 6.72
C TRP A 306 12.19 7.38 8.08
N LEU A 307 11.27 6.50 8.46
CA LEU A 307 11.35 5.78 9.72
C LEU A 307 12.44 4.70 9.72
N GLN A 308 12.56 3.92 8.63
CA GLN A 308 13.60 2.90 8.45
C GLN A 308 15.01 3.52 8.44
N SER A 309 15.21 4.64 7.76
CA SER A 309 16.49 5.36 7.77
C SER A 309 16.81 5.98 9.13
N SER A 310 15.78 6.41 9.88
CA SER A 310 15.94 6.85 11.26
C SER A 310 16.33 5.70 12.19
N TYR A 311 15.69 4.54 12.04
CA TYR A 311 16.04 3.33 12.75
C TYR A 311 17.49 2.93 12.49
N LEU A 312 17.91 2.84 11.22
CA LEU A 312 19.28 2.47 10.86
C LEU A 312 20.30 3.41 11.52
N SER A 313 20.03 4.72 11.52
CA SER A 313 20.93 5.68 12.16
C SER A 313 21.02 5.51 13.69
N LEU A 314 19.88 5.26 14.36
CA LEU A 314 19.83 5.17 15.81
C LEU A 314 20.35 3.83 16.35
N SER A 315 20.24 2.76 15.57
CA SER A 315 20.61 1.40 15.98
C SER A 315 21.92 0.90 15.36
N TYR A 316 22.61 1.75 14.57
CA TYR A 316 23.77 1.36 13.75
C TYR A 316 24.84 0.61 14.56
N ASP A 317 25.19 1.11 15.75
CA ASP A 317 26.24 0.54 16.60
C ASP A 317 25.82 -0.76 17.31
N ARG A 318 24.51 -1.03 17.37
CA ARG A 318 23.94 -2.21 18.02
C ARG A 318 23.71 -3.37 17.04
N MET A 319 23.75 -3.08 15.75
CA MET A 319 23.58 -4.05 14.68
C MET A 319 24.91 -4.70 14.28
N ASP A 320 24.85 -6.00 13.99
CA ASP A 320 25.92 -6.69 13.28
C ASP A 320 25.91 -6.32 11.79
N THR A 321 26.98 -6.66 11.08
CA THR A 321 27.13 -6.40 9.65
C THR A 321 25.97 -6.96 8.82
N SER A 322 25.44 -8.13 9.19
CA SER A 322 24.28 -8.74 8.50
C SER A 322 23.02 -7.88 8.66
N ALA A 323 22.69 -7.45 9.88
CA ALA A 323 21.51 -6.63 10.15
C ALA A 323 21.60 -5.27 9.44
N ARG A 324 22.79 -4.65 9.43
CA ARG A 324 23.04 -3.41 8.67
C ARG A 324 22.76 -3.60 7.19
N TRP A 325 23.24 -4.69 6.59
CA TRP A 325 22.97 -5.00 5.18
C TRP A 325 21.50 -5.23 4.90
N GLN A 326 20.77 -5.94 5.77
CA GLN A 326 19.33 -6.12 5.63
C GLN A 326 18.59 -4.78 5.65
N ALA A 327 18.91 -3.90 6.61
CA ALA A 327 18.30 -2.58 6.71
C ALA A 327 18.66 -1.68 5.51
N MET A 328 19.90 -1.68 5.05
CA MET A 328 20.30 -0.93 3.85
C MET A 328 19.61 -1.45 2.58
N ALA A 329 19.50 -2.76 2.42
CA ALA A 329 18.81 -3.37 1.28
C ALA A 329 17.32 -3.00 1.28
N SER A 330 16.67 -3.04 2.45
CA SER A 330 15.29 -2.56 2.65
C SER A 330 15.13 -1.11 2.19
N ILE A 331 15.97 -0.20 2.69
CA ILE A 331 15.92 1.23 2.32
C ILE A 331 16.17 1.40 0.82
N ALA A 332 17.13 0.67 0.23
CA ALA A 332 17.43 0.75 -1.19
C ALA A 332 16.24 0.30 -2.05
N VAL A 333 15.58 -0.80 -1.69
CA VAL A 333 14.36 -1.27 -2.35
C VAL A 333 13.26 -0.21 -2.27
N GLY A 334 12.99 0.34 -1.08
CA GLY A 334 11.95 1.34 -0.93
C GLY A 334 12.26 2.64 -1.68
N VAL A 335 13.52 3.09 -1.73
CA VAL A 335 13.93 4.24 -2.55
C VAL A 335 13.67 3.97 -4.04
N CYS A 336 13.97 2.76 -4.53
CA CYS A 336 13.68 2.36 -5.91
C CYS A 336 12.17 2.35 -6.20
N VAL A 337 11.34 1.79 -5.30
CA VAL A 337 9.88 1.75 -5.44
C VAL A 337 9.28 3.16 -5.42
N ALA A 338 9.67 3.97 -4.45
CA ALA A 338 9.21 5.35 -4.32
C ALA A 338 9.63 6.21 -5.53
N GLY A 339 10.87 6.06 -5.98
CA GLY A 339 11.38 6.72 -7.18
C GLY A 339 10.60 6.30 -8.43
N GLY A 340 10.32 5.01 -8.58
CA GLY A 340 9.49 4.47 -9.66
C GLY A 340 8.06 5.05 -9.66
N LYS A 341 7.39 5.06 -8.50
CA LYS A 341 6.06 5.68 -8.34
C LYS A 341 6.09 7.18 -8.63
N GLY A 342 7.11 7.90 -8.14
CA GLY A 342 7.32 9.32 -8.43
C GLY A 342 7.49 9.61 -9.93
N LEU A 343 8.25 8.78 -10.64
CA LEU A 343 8.40 8.87 -12.10
C LEU A 343 7.09 8.59 -12.84
N LYS A 344 6.29 7.60 -12.42
CA LYS A 344 4.95 7.33 -12.98
C LYS A 344 4.03 8.55 -12.81
N ILE A 345 3.99 9.13 -11.62
CA ILE A 345 3.19 10.34 -11.33
C ILE A 345 3.65 11.49 -12.23
N ALA A 346 4.96 11.71 -12.35
CA ALA A 346 5.53 12.75 -13.22
C ALA A 346 5.13 12.54 -14.69
N ALA A 347 5.22 11.30 -15.19
CA ALA A 347 4.89 10.96 -16.56
C ALA A 347 3.42 11.19 -16.92
N VAL A 348 2.51 11.14 -15.94
CA VAL A 348 1.08 11.43 -16.15
C VAL A 348 0.76 12.91 -15.89
N ALA A 349 1.22 13.45 -14.75
CA ALA A 349 0.87 14.81 -14.31
C ALA A 349 1.49 15.89 -15.20
N VAL A 350 2.73 15.71 -15.68
CA VAL A 350 3.41 16.74 -16.49
C VAL A 350 2.75 16.90 -17.87
N PRO A 351 2.52 15.85 -18.67
CA PRO A 351 1.81 16.01 -19.94
C PRO A 351 0.37 16.49 -19.76
N ALA A 352 -0.35 16.01 -18.73
CA ALA A 352 -1.69 16.50 -18.43
C ALA A 352 -1.68 18.01 -18.13
N GLY A 353 -0.72 18.48 -17.33
CA GLY A 353 -0.55 19.91 -17.05
C GLY A 353 -0.26 20.73 -18.31
N ILE A 354 0.59 20.23 -19.21
CA ILE A 354 0.95 20.91 -20.47
C ILE A 354 -0.24 20.96 -21.43
N ARG A 355 -0.91 19.81 -21.68
CA ARG A 355 -2.06 19.75 -22.59
C ARG A 355 -3.21 20.62 -22.08
N ASN A 356 -3.48 20.56 -20.78
CA ASN A 356 -4.57 21.32 -20.19
C ASN A 356 -4.22 22.80 -20.02
N ALA A 357 -2.96 23.24 -20.14
CA ALA A 357 -2.62 24.65 -20.00
C ALA A 357 -3.36 25.53 -21.04
N GLU A 358 -3.51 25.04 -22.28
CA GLU A 358 -4.24 25.74 -23.33
C GLU A 358 -5.76 25.72 -23.07
N ASP A 359 -6.31 24.58 -22.65
CA ASP A 359 -7.75 24.42 -22.38
C ASP A 359 -8.20 25.09 -21.08
N ILE A 360 -7.36 25.16 -20.05
CA ILE A 360 -7.65 25.82 -18.77
C ILE A 360 -7.82 27.32 -18.98
N VAL A 361 -6.95 27.94 -19.79
CA VAL A 361 -7.06 29.37 -20.15
C VAL A 361 -8.38 29.62 -20.89
N ARG A 362 -8.82 28.67 -21.72
CA ARG A 362 -10.03 28.82 -22.54
C ARG A 362 -11.33 28.52 -21.79
N GLN A 363 -11.36 27.50 -20.93
CA GLN A 363 -12.58 27.00 -20.27
C GLN A 363 -12.70 27.36 -18.77
N ARG A 364 -11.73 28.08 -18.18
CA ARG A 364 -11.72 28.45 -16.74
C ARG A 364 -11.93 27.27 -15.78
N GLN A 365 -11.44 26.08 -16.13
CA GLN A 365 -11.52 24.92 -15.25
C GLN A 365 -10.43 24.96 -14.16
N ILE A 366 -10.67 25.74 -13.09
CA ILE A 366 -9.75 25.91 -11.94
C ILE A 366 -9.39 24.57 -11.28
N TYR A 367 -10.30 23.58 -11.32
CA TYR A 367 -10.10 22.27 -10.70
C TYR A 367 -8.85 21.54 -11.23
N TRP A 368 -8.66 21.47 -12.54
CA TRP A 368 -7.52 20.77 -13.15
C TRP A 368 -6.19 21.46 -12.87
N LEU A 369 -6.18 22.79 -12.80
CA LEU A 369 -5.02 23.55 -12.39
C LEU A 369 -4.62 23.20 -10.95
N LEU A 370 -5.60 23.10 -10.04
CA LEU A 370 -5.38 22.73 -8.65
C LEU A 370 -4.87 21.29 -8.51
N VAL A 371 -5.46 20.34 -9.24
CA VAL A 371 -5.00 18.94 -9.25
C VAL A 371 -3.57 18.82 -9.79
N GLY A 372 -3.26 19.51 -10.90
CA GLY A 372 -1.90 19.54 -11.46
C GLY A 372 -0.89 20.16 -10.50
N ALA A 373 -1.24 21.29 -9.87
CA ALA A 373 -0.39 21.95 -8.88
C ALA A 373 -0.14 21.07 -7.64
N ILE A 374 -1.17 20.39 -7.13
CA ILE A 374 -1.04 19.42 -6.03
C ILE A 374 -0.13 18.27 -6.45
N GLY A 375 -0.31 17.71 -7.65
CA GLY A 375 0.52 16.64 -8.17
C GLY A 375 2.00 17.03 -8.25
N VAL A 376 2.30 18.21 -8.79
CA VAL A 376 3.68 18.74 -8.85
C VAL A 376 4.25 18.97 -7.45
N PHE A 377 3.47 19.54 -6.53
CA PHE A 377 3.91 19.74 -5.15
C PHE A 377 4.22 18.41 -4.44
N MET A 378 3.33 17.42 -4.56
CA MET A 378 3.55 16.08 -4.01
C MET A 378 4.79 15.41 -4.60
N MET A 379 5.02 15.57 -5.90
CA MET A 379 6.21 15.06 -6.59
C MET A 379 7.49 15.70 -6.05
N LEU A 380 7.53 17.04 -5.95
CA LEU A 380 8.70 17.77 -5.43
C LEU A 380 8.97 17.43 -3.96
N ALA A 381 7.93 17.39 -3.13
CA ALA A 381 8.04 16.96 -1.75
C ALA A 381 8.54 15.51 -1.65
N GLY A 382 8.05 14.64 -2.55
CA GLY A 382 8.45 13.24 -2.60
C GLY A 382 9.92 13.05 -2.94
N PHE A 383 10.39 13.65 -4.02
CA PHE A 383 11.81 13.59 -4.38
C PHE A 383 12.70 14.30 -3.35
N GLY A 384 12.24 15.39 -2.73
CA GLY A 384 12.93 16.04 -1.63
C GLY A 384 13.10 15.11 -0.42
N CYS A 385 12.05 14.38 -0.04
CA CYS A 385 12.10 13.38 1.03
C CYS A 385 13.01 12.21 0.69
N LEU A 386 13.00 11.71 -0.56
CA LEU A 386 13.93 10.66 -1.00
C LEU A 386 15.39 11.12 -0.96
N ALA A 387 15.68 12.32 -1.46
CA ALA A 387 17.02 12.91 -1.39
C ALA A 387 17.46 13.05 0.08
N TRP A 388 16.54 13.43 0.97
CA TRP A 388 16.78 13.50 2.40
C TRP A 388 17.10 12.12 3.03
N VAL A 389 16.34 11.07 2.68
CA VAL A 389 16.59 9.70 3.14
C VAL A 389 17.96 9.21 2.66
N VAL A 390 18.31 9.45 1.39
CA VAL A 390 19.62 9.08 0.84
C VAL A 390 20.74 9.85 1.56
N ALA A 391 20.57 11.15 1.77
CA ALA A 391 21.52 11.95 2.54
C ALA A 391 21.70 11.38 3.95
N LYS A 392 20.63 11.01 4.64
CA LYS A 392 20.68 10.37 5.97
C LYS A 392 21.55 9.13 5.95
N VAL A 393 21.30 8.22 5.01
CA VAL A 393 22.09 6.99 4.88
C VAL A 393 23.58 7.29 4.63
N VAL A 394 23.89 8.26 3.77
CA VAL A 394 25.29 8.66 3.51
C VAL A 394 25.94 9.25 4.76
N PHE A 395 25.24 10.10 5.50
CA PHE A 395 25.78 10.75 6.69
C PHE A 395 25.95 9.81 7.87
N ILE A 396 25.19 8.70 7.96
CA ILE A 396 25.45 7.63 8.95
C ILE A 396 26.90 7.14 8.86
N PHE A 397 27.48 7.02 7.67
CA PHE A 397 28.87 6.58 7.50
C PHE A 397 29.91 7.69 7.64
N ARG A 398 29.48 8.96 7.70
CA ARG A 398 30.36 10.14 7.79
C ARG A 398 30.43 10.71 9.19
N CYS A 399 29.38 10.54 9.99
CA CYS A 399 29.35 10.96 11.37
C CYS A 399 30.08 9.94 12.24
N ASP A 400 30.98 10.39 13.11
CA ASP A 400 31.69 9.52 14.07
C ASP A 400 30.74 8.80 15.03
N SER A 401 29.58 9.42 15.30
CA SER A 401 28.51 8.88 16.12
C SER A 401 27.52 8.01 15.37
N HIS A 402 27.62 7.95 14.04
CA HIS A 402 26.62 7.33 13.16
C HIS A 402 25.18 7.88 13.28
N VAL A 403 24.97 8.93 14.08
CA VAL A 403 23.67 9.58 14.30
C VAL A 403 23.58 10.90 13.54
N TRP A 404 22.63 10.97 12.61
CA TRP A 404 22.24 12.21 11.92
C TRP A 404 20.87 12.68 12.41
N ASN A 405 20.83 13.82 13.09
CA ASN A 405 19.59 14.36 13.64
C ASN A 405 18.70 14.96 12.53
N LEU A 406 17.41 15.09 12.81
CA LEU A 406 16.35 15.55 11.92
C LEU A 406 16.59 16.91 11.26
N SER A 407 17.43 17.77 11.85
CA SER A 407 17.67 19.12 11.33
C SER A 407 19.10 19.66 11.50
N THR A 408 19.93 19.07 12.39
CA THR A 408 21.18 19.73 12.86
C THR A 408 22.49 19.06 12.45
N GLY A 409 22.48 18.00 11.63
CA GLY A 409 23.72 17.35 11.21
C GLY A 409 24.13 16.16 12.09
N CYS A 410 25.44 15.83 12.08
CA CYS A 410 26.02 14.79 12.93
C CYS A 410 25.94 15.21 14.40
N VAL A 411 25.44 14.33 15.27
CA VAL A 411 25.30 14.63 16.70
C VAL A 411 26.15 13.67 17.52
N SER A 412 26.98 14.18 18.43
CA SER A 412 27.79 13.34 19.33
C SER A 412 26.91 12.54 20.29
N PRO A 413 27.22 11.26 20.59
CA PRO A 413 26.47 10.47 21.56
C PRO A 413 26.74 10.91 23.01
N GLU A 414 27.81 11.68 23.25
CA GLU A 414 28.19 12.15 24.58
C GLU A 414 27.22 13.24 25.07
N MET A 415 26.17 12.81 25.77
CA MET A 415 25.44 13.62 26.75
C MET A 415 25.02 12.78 27.94
#